data_AF-A0A845XRT3-F1
#
_entry.id   AF-A0A845XRT3-F1
#
_cell.length_a   1.000
_cell.length_b   1.000
_cell.length_c   1.000
_cell.angle_alpha   90.00
_cell.angle_beta   90.00
_cell.angle_gamma   90.00
#
_symmetry.space_group_name_H-M   'P 1'
#
loop_
_entity.id
_entity.type
_entity.pdbx_description
1 polymer ?
#
loop_
_entity_poly.entity_id
_entity_poly.type
_entity_poly.pdbx_seq_one_letter_code
_entity_poly.pdbx_strand_id
1 'polypeptide(L)'
;MNLIEFLQDLSIKGLKLWTDGGKLKTGGSQEVLTTDVIAQLKQYKSEILQLLKENPDIFQVHPLSYGQKGLWFLWQLSPHNHNYNVSFSVRIYSKVDITIWQQVFQALRERHPLLRSTFPKLGEQPIQQLHQHQALDFLQIDASSWSEEELNKKVIAAHRHPFNLETEPVMRVRWFTCSEQDHIMLLTIHHIALDGWSCDLITKELPQLYQAQLNGLEASLLPLKHSYQDYVSWQKELVEGQEGEQLWNYWQQKLGGELPVLNLPTDRPRPPIQTDNGGSYPFKLSEKLTEQLKELAQTEGATLYMILLAAFQVLLYRYTGQEDILVGSPTSGRTKAEFASIVGYFVDSVVMRADLSGNLSFRDFLYQVRQTVLGALAHQDYPFSLLVEKLQVERDSSRSPLFQACFVLQKFLESQDVQKVFFSSKTTLMNWGGLEVEPFVFDQYESQYDLFLEMVEEDSYLVGLLKYNADLFDEQTIARIAGHFQNLLEGIVNDPQQRVTALPLMTESELDQILVEWNNTKTDYPKDKCIHQLFEEQV
;
A
#
# COMPACT_ATOMS: atom_id res chain seq x y z
N MET A 1 -15.65 -34.62 17.85
CA MET A 1 -14.55 -33.66 17.98
C MET A 1 -13.69 -33.79 16.75
N ASN A 2 -13.52 -32.73 15.96
CA ASN A 2 -12.53 -32.73 14.90
C ASN A 2 -11.15 -32.57 15.55
N LEU A 3 -10.34 -33.62 15.50
CA LEU A 3 -9.04 -33.64 16.18
C LEU A 3 -8.07 -32.60 15.57
N ILE A 4 -8.13 -32.38 14.26
CA ILE A 4 -7.30 -31.39 13.56
C ILE A 4 -7.64 -29.99 14.05
N GLU A 5 -8.93 -29.64 14.03
CA GLU A 5 -9.39 -28.32 14.50
C GLU A 5 -9.04 -28.08 15.97
N PHE A 6 -9.20 -29.12 16.81
CA PHE A 6 -8.80 -29.05 18.21
C PHE A 6 -7.30 -28.75 18.38
N LEU A 7 -6.44 -29.45 17.63
CA LEU A 7 -5.00 -29.23 17.67
C LEU A 7 -4.59 -27.84 17.16
N GLN A 8 -5.25 -27.36 16.10
CA GLN A 8 -5.02 -26.02 15.54
C GLN A 8 -5.49 -24.91 16.50
N ASP A 9 -6.64 -25.08 17.16
CA ASP A 9 -7.14 -24.16 18.19
C ASP A 9 -6.15 -24.03 19.36
N LEU A 10 -5.55 -25.15 19.80
CA LEU A 10 -4.50 -25.12 20.82
C LEU A 10 -3.25 -24.36 20.34
N SER A 11 -2.85 -24.55 19.08
CA SER A 11 -1.72 -23.83 18.47
C SER A 11 -1.93 -22.32 18.47
N ILE A 12 -3.13 -21.87 18.08
CA ILE A 12 -3.50 -20.44 18.05
C ILE A 12 -3.48 -19.82 19.45
N LYS A 13 -3.86 -20.60 20.47
CA LYS A 13 -3.78 -20.20 21.88
C LYS A 13 -2.34 -20.20 22.43
N GLY A 14 -1.35 -20.57 21.62
CA GLY A 14 0.07 -20.53 21.97
C GLY A 14 0.62 -21.83 22.54
N LEU A 15 -0.11 -22.95 22.44
CA LEU A 15 0.40 -24.26 22.82
C LEU A 15 1.18 -24.88 21.65
N LYS A 16 2.45 -25.24 21.89
CA LYS A 16 3.27 -25.97 20.92
C LYS A 16 3.27 -27.46 21.23
N LEU A 17 3.04 -28.27 20.21
CA LEU A 17 3.10 -29.74 20.30
C LEU A 17 4.12 -30.27 19.29
N TRP A 18 4.97 -31.20 19.73
CA TRP A 18 5.94 -31.86 18.84
C TRP A 18 6.22 -33.29 19.29
N THR A 19 6.86 -34.07 18.41
CA THR A 19 7.31 -35.43 18.71
C THR A 19 8.80 -35.47 18.99
N ASP A 20 9.18 -36.12 20.09
CA ASP A 20 10.58 -36.42 20.41
C ASP A 20 10.67 -37.90 20.84
N GLY A 21 11.39 -38.71 20.04
CA GLY A 21 11.52 -40.15 20.28
C GLY A 21 10.19 -40.91 20.39
N GLY A 22 9.17 -40.50 19.62
CA GLY A 22 7.82 -41.11 19.66
C GLY A 22 6.97 -40.69 20.86
N LYS A 23 7.44 -39.75 21.68
CA LYS A 23 6.66 -39.15 22.78
C LYS A 23 6.14 -37.79 22.35
N LEU A 24 4.86 -37.55 22.63
CA LEU A 24 4.24 -36.23 22.48
C LEU A 24 4.79 -35.31 23.58
N LYS A 25 5.30 -34.16 23.18
CA LYS A 25 5.82 -33.10 24.04
C LYS A 25 4.96 -31.86 23.88
N THR A 26 4.88 -31.06 24.95
CA THR A 26 4.13 -29.80 24.98
C THR A 26 5.03 -28.66 25.45
N GLY A 27 4.74 -27.44 25.00
CA GLY A 27 5.47 -26.21 25.35
C GLY A 27 4.66 -24.96 25.00
N GLY A 28 5.20 -23.77 25.26
CA GLY A 28 4.47 -22.51 25.06
C GLY A 28 3.58 -22.15 26.25
N SER A 29 2.43 -21.50 25.98
CA SER A 29 1.55 -20.97 27.02
C SER A 29 0.95 -22.08 27.89
N GLN A 30 1.39 -22.14 29.14
CA GLN A 30 0.95 -23.16 30.10
C GLN A 30 -0.50 -22.95 30.55
N GLU A 31 -1.03 -21.74 30.40
CA GLU A 31 -2.42 -21.40 30.78
C GLU A 31 -3.46 -22.14 29.92
N VAL A 32 -3.07 -22.59 28.73
CA VAL A 32 -3.91 -23.37 27.81
C VAL A 32 -4.06 -24.83 28.26
N LEU A 33 -3.12 -25.35 29.07
CA LEU A 33 -3.11 -26.74 29.54
C LEU A 33 -4.05 -26.95 30.74
N THR A 34 -5.35 -26.74 30.53
CA THR A 34 -6.37 -27.08 31.51
C THR A 34 -6.49 -28.60 31.70
N THR A 35 -7.10 -29.03 32.80
CA THR A 35 -7.33 -30.46 33.10
C THR A 35 -8.04 -31.18 31.95
N ASP A 36 -9.00 -30.52 31.31
CA ASP A 36 -9.78 -31.06 30.19
C ASP A 36 -8.94 -31.20 28.92
N VAL A 37 -8.11 -30.19 28.59
CA VAL A 37 -7.20 -30.25 27.45
C VAL A 37 -6.17 -31.37 27.63
N ILE A 38 -5.62 -31.52 28.84
CA ILE A 38 -4.67 -32.61 29.16
C ILE A 38 -5.37 -33.98 29.03
N ALA A 39 -6.62 -34.10 29.48
CA ALA A 39 -7.38 -35.34 29.35
C ALA A 39 -7.62 -35.70 27.87
N GLN A 40 -7.99 -34.72 27.05
CA GLN A 40 -8.19 -34.91 25.60
C GLN A 40 -6.87 -35.26 24.88
N LEU A 41 -5.76 -34.57 25.17
CA LEU A 41 -4.44 -34.90 24.60
C LEU A 41 -3.99 -36.31 24.96
N LYS A 42 -4.29 -36.79 26.18
CA LYS A 42 -4.01 -38.16 26.59
C LYS A 42 -4.92 -39.17 25.90
N GLN A 43 -6.21 -38.85 25.77
CA GLN A 43 -7.20 -39.72 25.13
C GLN A 43 -6.86 -40.00 23.67
N TYR A 44 -6.48 -38.96 22.90
CA TYR A 44 -6.21 -39.07 21.46
C TYR A 44 -4.72 -39.13 21.11
N LYS A 45 -3.86 -39.52 22.06
CA LYS A 45 -2.40 -39.45 21.89
C LYS A 45 -1.89 -40.20 20.65
N SER A 46 -2.42 -41.39 20.38
CA SER A 46 -1.96 -42.24 19.27
C SER A 46 -2.31 -41.61 17.92
N GLU A 47 -3.53 -41.09 17.80
CA GLU A 47 -4.05 -40.39 16.63
C GLU A 47 -3.29 -39.08 16.39
N ILE A 48 -3.01 -38.30 17.45
CA ILE A 48 -2.18 -37.09 17.37
C ILE A 48 -0.78 -37.41 16.85
N LEU A 49 -0.16 -38.49 17.34
CA LEU A 49 1.17 -38.90 16.89
C LEU A 49 1.18 -39.37 15.42
N GLN A 50 0.09 -39.99 14.96
CA GLN A 50 -0.06 -40.35 13.54
C GLN A 50 -0.24 -39.10 12.68
N LEU A 51 -1.12 -38.18 13.08
CA LEU A 51 -1.34 -36.92 12.39
C LEU A 51 -0.06 -36.08 12.27
N LEU A 52 0.76 -36.04 13.33
CA LEU A 52 2.06 -35.36 13.31
C LEU A 52 3.05 -35.93 12.30
N LYS A 53 2.94 -37.23 11.97
CA LYS A 53 3.78 -37.86 10.95
C LYS A 53 3.25 -37.63 9.54
N GLU A 54 1.92 -37.66 9.38
CA GLU A 54 1.26 -37.49 8.09
C GLU A 54 1.18 -36.03 7.65
N ASN A 55 1.03 -35.11 8.61
CA ASN A 55 0.93 -33.68 8.39
C ASN A 55 1.74 -32.92 9.47
N PRO A 56 3.05 -32.71 9.25
CA PRO A 56 3.91 -32.01 10.21
C PRO A 56 3.52 -30.54 10.41
N ASP A 57 2.76 -29.96 9.48
CA ASP A 57 2.36 -28.55 9.48
C ASP A 57 1.08 -28.27 10.29
N ILE A 58 0.45 -29.31 10.85
CA ILE A 58 -0.81 -29.20 11.59
C ILE A 58 -0.74 -28.24 12.80
N PHE A 59 0.46 -27.99 13.33
CA PHE A 59 0.73 -27.04 14.42
C PHE A 59 1.44 -25.76 13.99
N GLN A 60 1.67 -25.57 12.69
CA GLN A 60 2.25 -24.34 12.15
C GLN A 60 1.14 -23.34 11.82
N VAL A 61 0.19 -23.23 12.76
CA VAL A 61 -1.00 -22.40 12.64
C VAL A 61 -0.92 -21.25 13.65
N HIS A 62 -1.11 -20.04 13.15
CA HIS A 62 -0.93 -18.80 13.88
C HIS A 62 -2.14 -17.87 13.68
N PRO A 63 -2.45 -16.99 14.66
CA PRO A 63 -3.39 -15.91 14.43
C PRO A 63 -2.84 -14.93 13.38
N LEU A 64 -3.75 -14.26 12.67
CA LEU A 64 -3.40 -13.13 11.80
C LEU A 64 -3.17 -11.86 12.65
N SER A 65 -2.28 -10.98 12.19
CA SER A 65 -2.26 -9.58 12.66
C SER A 65 -3.59 -8.89 12.33
N TYR A 66 -3.87 -7.77 13.00
CA TYR A 66 -5.10 -7.00 12.72
C TYR A 66 -5.13 -6.52 11.26
N GLY A 67 -3.99 -6.09 10.71
CA GLY A 67 -3.85 -5.70 9.31
C GLY A 67 -4.12 -6.86 8.33
N GLN A 68 -3.57 -8.04 8.61
CA GLN A 68 -3.84 -9.23 7.80
C GLN A 68 -5.32 -9.62 7.83
N LYS A 69 -6.01 -9.49 8.98
CA LYS A 69 -7.46 -9.74 9.07
C LYS A 69 -8.24 -8.79 8.16
N GLY A 70 -7.86 -7.52 8.12
CA GLY A 70 -8.45 -6.52 7.21
C GLY A 70 -8.30 -6.92 5.75
N LEU A 71 -7.09 -7.28 5.32
CA LEU A 71 -6.83 -7.72 3.94
C LEU A 71 -7.55 -9.04 3.59
N TRP A 72 -7.57 -9.99 4.51
CA TRP A 72 -8.28 -11.25 4.31
C TRP A 72 -9.80 -11.04 4.16
N PHE A 73 -10.38 -10.11 4.94
CA PHE A 73 -11.78 -9.72 4.81
C PHE A 73 -12.07 -9.09 3.45
N LEU A 74 -11.21 -8.17 2.97
CA LEU A 74 -11.35 -7.56 1.65
C LEU A 74 -11.25 -8.59 0.52
N TRP A 75 -10.31 -9.54 0.65
CA TRP A 75 -10.23 -10.68 -0.27
C TRP A 75 -11.51 -11.53 -0.25
N GLN A 76 -12.08 -11.82 0.92
CA GLN A 76 -13.33 -12.58 1.01
C GLN A 76 -14.51 -11.88 0.32
N LEU A 77 -14.57 -10.55 0.38
CA LEU A 77 -15.59 -9.75 -0.31
C LEU A 77 -15.42 -9.76 -1.83
N SER A 78 -14.20 -9.90 -2.34
CA SER A 78 -13.91 -9.91 -3.78
C SER A 78 -12.72 -10.83 -4.10
N PRO A 79 -12.90 -12.17 -4.10
CA PRO A 79 -11.80 -13.12 -4.24
C PRO A 79 -11.09 -13.09 -5.60
N HIS A 80 -11.70 -12.47 -6.60
CA HIS A 80 -11.15 -12.30 -7.94
C HIS A 80 -10.39 -10.97 -8.12
N ASN A 81 -10.38 -10.12 -7.09
CA ASN A 81 -9.67 -8.85 -7.11
C ASN A 81 -8.15 -9.07 -7.01
N HIS A 82 -7.37 -8.37 -7.84
CA HIS A 82 -5.92 -8.46 -7.90
C HIS A 82 -5.20 -7.23 -7.31
N ASN A 83 -5.91 -6.27 -6.73
CA ASN A 83 -5.38 -5.03 -6.14
C ASN A 83 -4.33 -5.20 -5.05
N TYR A 84 -4.29 -6.38 -4.46
CA TYR A 84 -3.33 -6.74 -3.43
C TYR A 84 -2.20 -7.61 -3.98
N ASN A 85 -2.05 -7.72 -5.30
CA ASN A 85 -0.90 -8.36 -5.93
C ASN A 85 0.25 -7.36 -6.03
N VAL A 86 1.22 -7.45 -5.12
CA VAL A 86 2.44 -6.64 -5.23
C VAL A 86 3.40 -7.38 -6.16
N SER A 87 3.75 -6.77 -7.28
CA SER A 87 4.62 -7.38 -8.28
C SER A 87 5.91 -6.62 -8.50
N PHE A 88 6.97 -7.39 -8.61
CA PHE A 88 8.30 -6.97 -8.96
C PHE A 88 8.67 -7.60 -10.31
N SER A 89 9.03 -6.77 -11.29
CA SER A 89 9.35 -7.24 -12.64
C SER A 89 10.64 -6.63 -13.14
N VAL A 90 11.57 -7.47 -13.57
CA VAL A 90 12.81 -7.04 -14.22
C VAL A 90 13.00 -7.74 -15.56
N ARG A 91 13.59 -7.01 -16.49
CA ARG A 91 14.15 -7.57 -17.72
C ARG A 91 15.63 -7.83 -17.50
N ILE A 92 16.09 -9.00 -17.92
CA ILE A 92 17.44 -9.51 -17.68
C ILE A 92 18.12 -9.71 -19.03
N TYR A 93 19.20 -8.97 -19.27
CA TYR A 93 20.01 -8.98 -20.49
C TYR A 93 21.25 -9.85 -20.33
N SER A 94 21.06 -11.09 -19.88
CA SER A 94 22.17 -11.99 -19.56
C SER A 94 21.79 -13.44 -19.74
N LYS A 95 22.79 -14.31 -19.95
CA LYS A 95 22.56 -15.76 -19.90
C LYS A 95 22.26 -16.15 -18.47
N VAL A 96 21.13 -16.82 -18.26
CA VAL A 96 20.69 -17.26 -16.94
C VAL A 96 20.55 -18.78 -16.90
N ASP A 97 20.96 -19.36 -15.78
CA ASP A 97 20.53 -20.71 -15.42
C ASP A 97 19.27 -20.59 -14.57
N ILE A 98 18.15 -21.03 -15.13
CA ILE A 98 16.83 -20.95 -14.49
C ILE A 98 16.77 -21.84 -13.23
N THR A 99 17.56 -22.92 -13.19
CA THR A 99 17.60 -23.81 -12.03
C THR A 99 18.23 -23.11 -10.81
N ILE A 100 19.21 -22.23 -11.03
CA ILE A 100 19.78 -21.37 -9.98
C ILE A 100 18.70 -20.42 -9.45
N TRP A 101 17.91 -19.80 -10.33
CA TRP A 101 16.83 -18.91 -9.90
C TRP A 101 15.73 -19.63 -9.11
N GLN A 102 15.39 -20.87 -9.47
CA GLN A 102 14.49 -21.69 -8.66
C GLN A 102 15.05 -21.91 -7.24
N GLN A 103 16.36 -22.16 -7.11
CA GLN A 103 17.04 -22.29 -5.81
C GLN A 103 17.08 -20.96 -5.04
N VAL A 104 17.24 -19.83 -5.73
CA VAL A 104 17.19 -18.49 -5.13
C VAL A 104 15.83 -18.23 -4.47
N PHE A 105 14.73 -18.49 -5.19
CA PHE A 105 13.39 -18.31 -4.64
C PHE A 105 13.06 -19.31 -3.53
N GLN A 106 13.60 -20.53 -3.62
CA GLN A 106 13.50 -21.50 -2.54
C GLN A 106 14.21 -20.99 -1.28
N ALA A 107 15.45 -20.50 -1.40
CA ALA A 107 16.21 -19.93 -0.29
C ALA A 107 15.53 -18.68 0.30
N LEU A 108 14.91 -17.85 -0.54
CA LEU A 108 14.12 -16.71 -0.08
C LEU A 108 12.93 -17.14 0.80
N ARG A 109 12.20 -18.19 0.39
CA ARG A 109 11.04 -18.74 1.12
C ARG A 109 11.45 -19.48 2.40
N GLU A 110 12.65 -20.07 2.42
CA GLU A 110 13.23 -20.68 3.63
C GLU A 110 13.61 -19.61 4.65
N ARG A 111 14.22 -18.52 4.18
CA ARG A 111 14.58 -17.36 5.01
C ARG A 111 13.37 -16.60 5.53
N HIS A 112 12.32 -16.45 4.71
CA HIS A 112 11.07 -15.75 5.06
C HIS A 112 9.88 -16.71 5.02
N PRO A 113 9.61 -17.46 6.11
CA PRO A 113 8.57 -18.49 6.14
C PRO A 113 7.17 -18.01 5.74
N LEU A 114 6.84 -16.74 5.96
CA LEU A 114 5.55 -16.14 5.62
C LEU A 114 5.22 -16.24 4.11
N LEU A 115 6.23 -16.31 3.25
CA LEU A 115 6.08 -16.52 1.80
C LEU A 115 5.61 -17.94 1.43
N ARG A 116 5.53 -18.84 2.42
CA ARG A 116 4.99 -20.20 2.32
C ARG A 116 3.66 -20.35 3.05
N SER A 117 2.97 -19.25 3.35
CA SER A 117 1.71 -19.28 4.08
C SER A 117 0.49 -19.44 3.17
N THR A 118 -0.52 -20.13 3.67
CA THR A 118 -1.93 -19.95 3.27
C THR A 118 -2.72 -19.35 4.44
N PHE A 119 -3.92 -18.87 4.15
CA PHE A 119 -4.81 -18.19 5.10
C PHE A 119 -6.22 -18.81 5.13
N PRO A 120 -6.35 -20.09 5.50
CA PRO A 120 -7.64 -20.77 5.57
C PRO A 120 -8.46 -20.30 6.77
N LYS A 121 -9.71 -20.78 6.85
CA LYS A 121 -10.55 -20.62 8.04
C LYS A 121 -10.40 -21.79 8.99
N LEU A 122 -10.36 -21.50 10.28
CA LEU A 122 -10.63 -22.45 11.36
C LEU A 122 -11.97 -22.09 12.00
N GLY A 123 -13.02 -22.83 11.65
CA GLY A 123 -14.39 -22.41 11.93
C GLY A 123 -14.70 -21.09 11.20
N GLU A 124 -15.06 -20.05 11.94
CA GLU A 124 -15.33 -18.70 11.38
C GLU A 124 -14.11 -17.76 11.44
N GLN A 125 -12.99 -18.20 12.00
CA GLN A 125 -11.82 -17.33 12.21
C GLN A 125 -10.75 -17.59 11.14
N PRO A 126 -10.21 -16.55 10.49
CA PRO A 126 -9.07 -16.72 9.59
C PRO A 126 -7.81 -17.03 10.41
N ILE A 127 -7.01 -17.96 9.89
CA ILE A 127 -5.75 -18.40 10.48
C ILE A 127 -4.64 -18.36 9.45
N GLN A 128 -3.40 -18.17 9.89
CA GLN A 128 -2.23 -18.28 9.03
C GLN A 128 -1.66 -19.68 9.19
N GLN A 129 -1.56 -20.43 8.10
CA GLN A 129 -0.95 -21.75 8.08
C GLN A 129 0.38 -21.69 7.32
N LEU A 130 1.49 -21.94 8.02
CA LEU A 130 2.82 -22.05 7.43
C LEU A 130 3.06 -23.48 6.95
N HIS A 131 3.47 -23.65 5.70
CA HIS A 131 3.75 -24.97 5.13
C HIS A 131 5.26 -25.23 5.13
N GLN A 132 5.75 -26.30 5.77
CA GLN A 132 7.18 -26.66 5.76
C GLN A 132 7.64 -27.06 4.35
N HIS A 133 6.88 -27.93 3.69
CA HIS A 133 7.23 -28.49 2.39
C HIS A 133 6.15 -28.13 1.38
N GLN A 134 6.32 -26.98 0.74
CA GLN A 134 5.41 -26.50 -0.30
C GLN A 134 6.19 -26.18 -1.57
N ALA A 135 5.78 -26.82 -2.67
CA ALA A 135 6.37 -26.57 -3.99
C ALA A 135 6.33 -25.08 -4.32
N LEU A 136 7.41 -24.59 -4.93
CA LEU A 136 7.46 -23.23 -5.45
C LEU A 136 6.53 -23.13 -6.66
N ASP A 137 5.59 -22.19 -6.65
CA ASP A 137 4.83 -21.84 -7.86
C ASP A 137 5.74 -21.02 -8.79
N PHE A 138 6.52 -21.75 -9.60
CA PHE A 138 7.42 -21.22 -10.62
C PHE A 138 6.98 -21.76 -11.98
N LEU A 139 6.68 -20.87 -12.91
CA LEU A 139 6.33 -21.23 -14.28
C LEU A 139 7.28 -20.54 -15.27
N GLN A 140 7.98 -21.37 -16.05
CA GLN A 140 8.74 -20.91 -17.21
C GLN A 140 7.84 -20.85 -18.45
N ILE A 141 7.95 -19.77 -19.20
CA ILE A 141 7.12 -19.43 -20.35
C ILE A 141 8.06 -19.11 -21.51
N ASP A 142 7.93 -19.84 -22.62
CA ASP A 142 8.61 -19.50 -23.87
C ASP A 142 7.87 -18.33 -24.54
N ALA A 143 8.55 -17.19 -24.59
CA ALA A 143 8.08 -15.95 -25.21
C ALA A 143 8.91 -15.58 -26.46
N SER A 144 9.73 -16.51 -26.97
CA SER A 144 10.65 -16.23 -28.08
C SER A 144 9.96 -15.89 -29.39
N SER A 145 8.70 -16.28 -29.56
CA SER A 145 7.87 -15.94 -30.72
C SER A 145 6.96 -14.73 -30.51
N TRP A 146 6.97 -14.10 -29.34
CA TRP A 146 6.04 -13.00 -29.02
C TRP A 146 6.61 -11.65 -29.46
N SER A 147 5.72 -10.76 -29.85
CA SER A 147 6.06 -9.33 -29.99
C SER A 147 6.17 -8.67 -28.61
N GLU A 148 6.84 -7.52 -28.52
CA GLU A 148 6.88 -6.71 -27.28
C GLU A 148 5.48 -6.35 -26.76
N GLU A 149 4.52 -6.10 -27.66
CA GLU A 149 3.14 -5.80 -27.27
C GLU A 149 2.45 -7.03 -26.66
N GLU A 150 2.64 -8.20 -27.26
CA GLU A 150 2.10 -9.47 -26.73
C GLU A 150 2.76 -9.82 -25.39
N LEU A 151 4.07 -9.65 -25.28
CA LEU A 151 4.84 -9.85 -24.05
C LEU A 151 4.29 -9.00 -22.91
N ASN A 152 4.14 -7.69 -23.14
CA ASN A 152 3.53 -6.77 -22.18
C ASN A 152 2.13 -7.23 -21.76
N LYS A 153 1.25 -7.58 -22.72
CA LYS A 153 -0.09 -8.08 -22.43
C LYS A 153 -0.08 -9.35 -21.56
N LYS A 154 0.85 -10.27 -21.81
CA LYS A 154 0.98 -11.53 -21.07
C LYS A 154 1.56 -11.33 -19.67
N VAL A 155 2.52 -10.42 -19.51
CA VAL A 155 3.06 -10.02 -18.19
C VAL A 155 1.97 -9.37 -17.34
N ILE A 156 1.21 -8.43 -17.90
CA ILE A 156 0.07 -7.79 -17.23
C ILE A 156 -0.99 -8.83 -16.82
N ALA A 157 -1.34 -9.75 -17.71
CA ALA A 157 -2.29 -10.83 -17.40
C ALA A 157 -1.79 -11.76 -16.28
N ALA A 158 -0.49 -12.05 -16.24
CA ALA A 158 0.12 -12.83 -15.18
C ALA A 158 0.10 -12.10 -13.83
N HIS A 159 0.42 -10.80 -13.83
CA HIS A 159 0.34 -9.93 -12.65
C HIS A 159 -1.09 -9.86 -12.07
N ARG A 160 -2.10 -9.72 -12.94
CA ARG A 160 -3.51 -9.61 -12.56
C ARG A 160 -4.19 -10.93 -12.18
N HIS A 161 -3.50 -12.06 -12.29
CA HIS A 161 -4.10 -13.33 -11.89
C HIS A 161 -4.32 -13.33 -10.37
N PRO A 162 -5.56 -13.51 -9.86
CA PRO A 162 -5.85 -13.43 -8.43
C PRO A 162 -5.18 -14.57 -7.65
N PHE A 163 -4.98 -14.38 -6.34
CA PHE A 163 -4.60 -15.46 -5.42
C PHE A 163 -5.83 -16.02 -4.72
N ASN A 164 -5.89 -17.35 -4.55
CA ASN A 164 -6.78 -17.96 -3.58
C ASN A 164 -6.07 -18.08 -2.22
N LEU A 165 -6.30 -17.12 -1.32
CA LEU A 165 -5.60 -17.07 -0.03
C LEU A 165 -5.79 -18.32 0.84
N GLU A 166 -6.90 -19.05 0.73
CA GLU A 166 -7.16 -20.21 1.57
C GLU A 166 -6.33 -21.45 1.15
N THR A 167 -5.97 -21.55 -0.13
CA THR A 167 -5.40 -22.79 -0.71
C THR A 167 -4.07 -22.60 -1.42
N GLU A 168 -3.80 -21.40 -1.94
CA GLU A 168 -2.60 -21.09 -2.71
C GLU A 168 -1.60 -20.32 -1.85
N PRO A 169 -0.30 -20.63 -1.96
CA PRO A 169 0.72 -19.77 -1.37
C PRO A 169 0.70 -18.37 -1.95
N VAL A 170 1.03 -17.43 -1.08
CA VAL A 170 1.04 -15.99 -1.35
C VAL A 170 2.19 -15.50 -2.23
N MET A 171 3.00 -16.38 -2.83
CA MET A 171 4.13 -16.02 -3.69
C MET A 171 4.14 -16.86 -4.97
N ARG A 172 4.28 -16.20 -6.12
CA ARG A 172 4.35 -16.80 -7.46
C ARG A 172 5.43 -16.17 -8.31
N VAL A 173 6.06 -16.98 -9.16
CA VAL A 173 7.10 -16.54 -10.10
C VAL A 173 6.71 -16.95 -11.51
N ARG A 174 6.77 -16.00 -12.45
CA ARG A 174 6.63 -16.23 -13.89
C ARG A 174 7.91 -15.78 -14.58
N TRP A 175 8.51 -16.69 -15.34
CA TRP A 175 9.77 -16.46 -16.06
C TRP A 175 9.50 -16.52 -17.55
N PHE A 176 9.56 -15.39 -18.24
CA PHE A 176 9.38 -15.30 -19.68
C PHE A 176 10.74 -15.30 -20.37
N THR A 177 11.00 -16.26 -21.25
CA THR A 177 12.24 -16.35 -22.03
C THR A 177 12.00 -15.84 -23.45
N CYS A 178 12.55 -14.68 -23.79
CA CYS A 178 12.45 -14.07 -25.11
C CYS A 178 13.61 -14.50 -26.02
N SER A 179 14.80 -14.69 -25.44
CA SER A 179 15.96 -15.30 -26.11
C SER A 179 16.93 -15.92 -25.09
N GLU A 180 18.08 -16.44 -25.51
CA GLU A 180 19.11 -16.95 -24.59
C GLU A 180 19.58 -15.91 -23.56
N GLN A 181 19.55 -14.62 -23.93
CA GLN A 181 20.05 -13.51 -23.12
C GLN A 181 18.99 -12.49 -22.77
N ASP A 182 17.71 -12.76 -23.05
CA ASP A 182 16.63 -11.82 -22.82
C ASP A 182 15.47 -12.52 -22.11
N HIS A 183 15.26 -12.14 -20.86
CA HIS A 183 14.28 -12.76 -19.98
C HIS A 183 13.51 -11.70 -19.22
N ILE A 184 12.24 -11.95 -18.91
CA ILE A 184 11.49 -11.17 -17.93
C ILE A 184 11.18 -12.07 -16.75
N MET A 185 11.57 -11.63 -15.56
CA MET A 185 11.23 -12.28 -14.31
C MET A 185 10.16 -11.45 -13.60
N LEU A 186 8.98 -12.04 -13.42
CA LEU A 186 7.88 -11.47 -12.67
C LEU A 186 7.72 -12.25 -11.35
N LEU A 187 8.03 -11.58 -10.23
CA LEU A 187 7.75 -12.05 -8.88
C LEU A 187 6.49 -11.35 -8.38
N THR A 188 5.47 -12.11 -8.06
CA THR A 188 4.20 -11.58 -7.52
C THR A 188 3.95 -12.16 -6.14
N ILE A 189 3.72 -11.30 -5.16
CA ILE A 189 3.42 -11.69 -3.78
C ILE A 189 2.15 -10.95 -3.33
N HIS A 190 1.24 -11.65 -2.66
CA HIS A 190 0.04 -11.02 -2.11
C HIS A 190 0.40 -10.10 -0.93
N HIS A 191 -0.19 -8.90 -0.87
CA HIS A 191 0.09 -7.85 0.10
C HIS A 191 -0.17 -8.29 1.56
N ILE A 192 -0.95 -9.34 1.78
CA ILE A 192 -1.13 -9.96 3.12
C ILE A 192 0.17 -10.50 3.73
N ALA A 193 1.18 -10.75 2.90
CA ALA A 193 2.45 -11.37 3.29
C ALA A 193 3.65 -10.41 3.22
N LEU A 194 3.47 -9.20 2.69
CA LEU A 194 4.54 -8.22 2.55
C LEU A 194 4.02 -6.78 2.55
N ASP A 195 4.92 -5.83 2.70
CA ASP A 195 4.67 -4.40 2.53
C ASP A 195 5.79 -3.73 1.73
N GLY A 196 5.67 -2.42 1.46
CA GLY A 196 6.70 -1.68 0.72
C GLY A 196 8.10 -1.79 1.35
N TRP A 197 8.20 -1.82 2.67
CA TRP A 197 9.47 -2.05 3.36
C TRP A 197 10.02 -3.47 3.12
N SER A 198 9.14 -4.47 3.11
CA SER A 198 9.50 -5.86 2.77
C SER A 198 9.96 -5.99 1.33
N CYS A 199 9.39 -5.23 0.39
CA CYS A 199 9.86 -5.16 -0.99
C CYS A 199 11.33 -4.72 -1.07
N ASP A 200 11.73 -3.72 -0.27
CA ASP A 200 13.11 -3.26 -0.20
C ASP A 200 14.05 -4.33 0.37
N LEU A 201 13.59 -5.09 1.38
CA LEU A 201 14.37 -6.19 1.94
C LEU A 201 14.57 -7.29 0.89
N ILE A 202 13.49 -7.75 0.25
CA ILE A 202 13.52 -8.83 -0.75
C ILE A 202 14.44 -8.46 -1.91
N THR A 203 14.33 -7.24 -2.44
CA THR A 203 15.12 -6.83 -3.60
C THR A 203 16.60 -6.62 -3.29
N LYS A 204 16.97 -6.29 -2.05
CA LYS A 204 18.38 -6.31 -1.60
C LYS A 204 18.91 -7.73 -1.42
N GLU A 205 18.06 -8.67 -1.02
CA GLU A 205 18.45 -10.06 -0.78
C GLU A 205 18.56 -10.89 -2.06
N LEU A 206 17.71 -10.65 -3.06
CA LEU A 206 17.68 -11.43 -4.32
C LEU A 206 19.05 -11.51 -5.03
N PRO A 207 19.79 -10.41 -5.28
CA PRO A 207 21.12 -10.50 -5.91
C PRO A 207 22.15 -11.25 -5.04
N GLN A 208 22.06 -11.14 -3.71
CA GLN A 208 22.97 -11.81 -2.78
C GLN A 208 22.71 -13.32 -2.76
N LEU A 209 21.43 -13.72 -2.74
CA LEU A 209 21.01 -15.12 -2.87
C LEU A 209 21.45 -15.69 -4.21
N TYR A 210 21.26 -14.95 -5.30
CA TYR A 210 21.71 -15.37 -6.64
C TYR A 210 23.22 -15.62 -6.70
N GLN A 211 24.02 -14.69 -6.18
CA GLN A 211 25.47 -14.85 -6.12
C GLN A 211 25.91 -16.05 -5.26
N ALA A 212 25.23 -16.28 -4.13
CA ALA A 212 25.53 -17.41 -3.27
C ALA A 212 25.27 -18.74 -3.98
N GLN A 213 24.09 -18.89 -4.61
CA GLN A 213 23.73 -20.11 -5.33
C GLN A 213 24.62 -20.35 -6.55
N LEU A 214 24.96 -19.29 -7.29
CA LEU A 214 25.87 -19.38 -8.44
C LEU A 214 27.25 -19.94 -8.06
N ASN A 215 27.75 -19.58 -6.87
CA ASN A 215 29.06 -20.02 -6.39
C ASN A 215 28.99 -21.29 -5.51
N GLY A 216 27.80 -21.85 -5.27
CA GLY A 216 27.62 -22.98 -4.34
C GLY A 216 27.98 -22.64 -2.89
N LEU A 217 27.75 -21.40 -2.47
CA LEU A 217 28.03 -20.86 -1.14
C LEU A 217 26.73 -20.51 -0.40
N GLU A 218 26.81 -20.36 0.92
CA GLU A 218 25.72 -19.75 1.69
C GLU A 218 25.73 -18.22 1.51
N ALA A 219 24.54 -17.62 1.42
CA ALA A 219 24.42 -16.17 1.30
C ALA A 219 24.83 -15.49 2.62
N SER A 220 25.64 -14.43 2.51
CA SER A 220 26.11 -13.64 3.66
C SER A 220 25.03 -12.67 4.17
N LEU A 221 23.86 -13.20 4.54
CA LEU A 221 22.74 -12.46 5.09
C LEU A 221 22.72 -12.56 6.62
N LEU A 222 22.44 -11.44 7.30
CA LEU A 222 22.31 -11.45 8.76
C LEU A 222 21.17 -12.39 9.20
N PRO A 223 21.37 -13.22 10.24
CA PRO A 223 20.30 -14.07 10.77
C PRO A 223 19.11 -13.25 11.27
N LEU A 224 17.90 -13.71 10.99
CA LEU A 224 16.68 -13.11 11.54
C LEU A 224 16.53 -13.52 13.01
N LYS A 225 16.42 -12.53 13.89
CA LYS A 225 16.28 -12.77 15.35
C LYS A 225 14.83 -12.97 15.79
N HIS A 226 13.89 -12.50 14.99
CA HIS A 226 12.46 -12.55 15.23
C HIS A 226 11.75 -13.10 14.00
N SER A 227 10.50 -13.50 14.18
CA SER A 227 9.58 -13.92 13.15
C SER A 227 8.43 -12.91 13.04
N TYR A 228 7.66 -12.99 11.95
CA TYR A 228 6.43 -12.21 11.85
C TYR A 228 5.41 -12.62 12.92
N GLN A 229 5.45 -13.87 13.39
CA GLN A 229 4.57 -14.35 14.46
C GLN A 229 4.89 -13.65 15.80
N ASP A 230 6.16 -13.32 16.05
CA ASP A 230 6.54 -12.54 17.24
C ASP A 230 5.94 -11.12 17.19
N TYR A 231 5.88 -10.51 16.00
CA TYR A 231 5.18 -9.23 15.81
C TYR A 231 3.68 -9.35 16.07
N VAL A 232 3.02 -10.41 15.57
CA VAL A 232 1.58 -10.64 15.81
C VAL A 232 1.30 -10.78 17.31
N SER A 233 2.14 -11.54 18.04
CA SER A 233 2.04 -11.67 19.49
C SER A 233 2.24 -10.33 20.20
N TRP A 234 3.29 -9.59 19.84
CA TRP A 234 3.55 -8.25 20.40
C TRP A 234 2.39 -7.28 20.15
N GLN A 235 1.85 -7.20 18.93
CA GLN A 235 0.74 -6.31 18.59
C GLN A 235 -0.51 -6.65 19.40
N LYS A 236 -0.78 -7.94 19.61
CA LYS A 236 -1.90 -8.39 20.44
C LYS A 236 -1.72 -7.94 21.89
N GLU A 237 -0.54 -8.17 22.48
CA GLU A 237 -0.23 -7.75 23.85
C GLU A 237 -0.34 -6.24 24.04
N LEU A 238 0.14 -5.46 23.05
CA LEU A 238 0.02 -4.00 23.04
C LEU A 238 -1.45 -3.56 23.11
N VAL A 239 -2.28 -4.10 22.22
CA VAL A 239 -3.69 -3.72 22.09
C VAL A 239 -4.53 -4.14 23.31
N GLU A 240 -4.25 -5.31 23.88
CA GLU A 240 -4.95 -5.84 25.06
C GLU A 240 -4.47 -5.22 26.38
N GLY A 241 -3.30 -4.57 26.37
CA GLY A 241 -2.70 -3.92 27.54
C GLY A 241 -3.16 -2.48 27.78
N GLN A 242 -2.60 -1.88 28.84
CA GLN A 242 -2.88 -0.50 29.24
C GLN A 242 -2.47 0.53 28.16
N GLU A 243 -1.37 0.25 27.43
CA GLU A 243 -0.91 1.10 26.33
C GLU A 243 -1.94 1.13 25.19
N GLY A 244 -2.51 -0.02 24.82
CA GLY A 244 -3.60 -0.12 23.85
C GLY A 244 -4.84 0.69 24.22
N GLU A 245 -5.19 0.78 25.50
CA GLU A 245 -6.29 1.64 25.98
C GLU A 245 -5.97 3.13 25.79
N GLN A 246 -4.74 3.55 26.07
CA GLN A 246 -4.29 4.93 25.85
C GLN A 246 -4.33 5.29 24.35
N LEU A 247 -3.82 4.39 23.50
CA LEU A 247 -3.87 4.51 22.05
C LEU A 247 -5.32 4.66 21.55
N TRP A 248 -6.23 3.80 22.02
CA TRP A 248 -7.65 3.87 21.69
C TRP A 248 -8.29 5.19 22.12
N ASN A 249 -8.02 5.66 23.34
CA ASN A 249 -8.63 6.88 23.87
C ASN A 249 -8.29 8.12 23.03
N TYR A 250 -7.05 8.21 22.52
CA TYR A 250 -6.66 9.26 21.58
C TYR A 250 -7.51 9.22 20.31
N TRP A 251 -7.62 8.04 19.68
CA TRP A 251 -8.37 7.89 18.44
C TRP A 251 -9.87 8.11 18.63
N GLN A 252 -10.43 7.65 19.75
CA GLN A 252 -11.82 7.93 20.12
C GLN A 252 -12.07 9.43 20.28
N GLN A 253 -11.11 10.18 20.85
CA GLN A 253 -11.24 11.64 20.96
C GLN A 253 -11.16 12.33 19.59
N LYS A 254 -10.32 11.84 18.67
CA LYS A 254 -10.11 12.47 17.36
C LYS A 254 -11.15 12.11 16.31
N LEU A 255 -11.63 10.88 16.35
CA LEU A 255 -12.54 10.29 15.35
C LEU A 255 -13.88 9.88 15.96
N GLY A 256 -14.17 10.31 17.19
CA GLY A 256 -15.50 10.18 17.77
C GLY A 256 -16.49 11.14 17.13
N GLY A 257 -17.77 10.75 17.14
CA GLY A 257 -18.87 11.55 16.60
C GLY A 257 -19.11 11.29 15.12
N GLU A 258 -19.71 12.29 14.45
CA GLU A 258 -19.98 12.23 13.01
C GLU A 258 -18.65 12.34 12.23
N LEU A 259 -18.48 11.42 11.28
CA LEU A 259 -17.29 11.32 10.44
C LEU A 259 -17.64 11.87 9.05
N PRO A 260 -16.94 12.89 8.54
CA PRO A 260 -17.24 13.45 7.24
C PRO A 260 -16.88 12.47 6.13
N VAL A 261 -17.76 12.36 5.14
CA VAL A 261 -17.49 11.66 3.88
C VAL A 261 -17.01 12.67 2.86
N LEU A 262 -15.84 12.45 2.27
CA LEU A 262 -15.29 13.37 1.28
C LEU A 262 -16.12 13.32 -0.01
N ASN A 263 -16.58 14.49 -0.46
CA ASN A 263 -17.44 14.63 -1.64
C ASN A 263 -16.77 15.49 -2.70
N LEU A 264 -15.78 14.90 -3.38
CA LEU A 264 -15.12 15.52 -4.52
C LEU A 264 -16.10 15.68 -5.71
N PRO A 265 -16.01 16.78 -6.48
CA PRO A 265 -16.70 16.88 -7.75
C PRO A 265 -16.10 15.84 -8.72
N THR A 266 -16.94 14.92 -9.17
CA THR A 266 -16.58 13.79 -10.03
C THR A 266 -17.12 14.01 -11.44
N ASP A 267 -16.45 13.43 -12.43
CA ASP A 267 -16.88 13.51 -13.84
C ASP A 267 -18.01 12.52 -14.16
N ARG A 268 -18.19 11.51 -13.30
CA ARG A 268 -19.19 10.44 -13.40
C ARG A 268 -19.84 10.17 -12.04
N PRO A 269 -21.10 9.69 -12.01
CA PRO A 269 -21.73 9.28 -10.77
C PRO A 269 -20.98 8.09 -10.13
N ARG A 270 -20.86 8.11 -8.81
CA ARG A 270 -20.23 7.01 -8.06
C ARG A 270 -20.97 5.69 -8.26
N PRO A 271 -20.26 4.60 -8.61
CA PRO A 271 -20.87 3.27 -8.69
C PRO A 271 -21.26 2.76 -7.30
N PRO A 272 -22.31 1.93 -7.17
CA PRO A 272 -22.76 1.41 -5.86
C PRO A 272 -21.76 0.46 -5.19
N ILE A 273 -20.85 -0.11 -5.98
CA ILE A 273 -19.73 -0.94 -5.52
C ILE A 273 -18.49 -0.32 -6.12
N GLN A 274 -17.50 -0.04 -5.27
CA GLN A 274 -16.22 0.49 -5.71
C GLN A 274 -15.52 -0.56 -6.59
N THR A 275 -15.12 -0.15 -7.78
CA THR A 275 -14.25 -0.92 -8.66
C THR A 275 -12.79 -0.57 -8.38
N ASP A 276 -11.91 -1.36 -8.98
CA ASP A 276 -10.47 -1.21 -8.91
C ASP A 276 -9.87 -0.38 -10.04
N ASN A 277 -10.68 0.05 -11.03
CA ASN A 277 -10.21 0.82 -12.17
C ASN A 277 -9.49 2.10 -11.72
N GLY A 278 -8.19 2.12 -11.94
CA GLY A 278 -7.33 3.24 -11.57
C GLY A 278 -6.78 3.97 -12.79
N GLY A 279 -6.45 5.24 -12.62
CA GLY A 279 -5.52 5.96 -13.48
C GLY A 279 -4.41 6.56 -12.62
N SER A 280 -3.32 7.00 -13.25
CA SER A 280 -2.31 7.79 -12.58
C SER A 280 -1.86 8.96 -13.46
N TYR A 281 -1.57 10.09 -12.84
CA TYR A 281 -1.09 11.29 -13.52
C TYR A 281 0.18 11.81 -12.83
N PRO A 282 1.35 11.69 -13.47
CA PRO A 282 2.61 12.18 -12.91
C PRO A 282 2.75 13.70 -13.14
N PHE A 283 3.35 14.39 -12.17
CA PHE A 283 3.76 15.78 -12.29
C PHE A 283 5.07 16.02 -11.54
N LYS A 284 5.73 17.13 -11.84
CA LYS A 284 7.04 17.47 -11.25
C LYS A 284 7.05 18.90 -10.73
N LEU A 285 7.60 19.10 -9.53
CA LEU A 285 7.88 20.42 -9.00
C LEU A 285 9.25 20.90 -9.49
N SER A 286 9.40 22.21 -9.69
CA SER A 286 10.71 22.78 -10.01
C SER A 286 11.67 22.61 -8.82
N GLU A 287 12.97 22.57 -9.10
CA GLU A 287 14.01 22.51 -8.05
C GLU A 287 13.88 23.72 -7.10
N LYS A 288 13.64 24.91 -7.67
CA LYS A 288 13.41 26.14 -6.91
C LYS A 288 12.22 26.01 -5.97
N LEU A 289 11.06 25.55 -6.44
CA LEU A 289 9.88 25.38 -5.59
C LEU A 289 10.14 24.34 -4.50
N THR A 290 10.85 23.25 -4.84
CA THR A 290 11.22 22.21 -3.88
C THR A 290 12.11 22.75 -2.77
N GLU A 291 13.11 23.56 -3.10
CA GLU A 291 13.98 24.24 -2.14
C GLU A 291 13.18 25.20 -1.25
N GLN A 292 12.33 26.04 -1.83
CA GLN A 292 11.47 26.97 -1.08
C GLN A 292 10.51 26.25 -0.12
N LEU A 293 9.96 25.10 -0.51
CA LEU A 293 9.12 24.28 0.37
C LEU A 293 9.92 23.69 1.55
N LYS A 294 11.17 23.25 1.30
CA LYS A 294 12.08 22.76 2.35
C LYS A 294 12.47 23.89 3.32
N GLU A 295 12.77 25.08 2.80
CA GLU A 295 13.04 26.27 3.60
C GLU A 295 11.83 26.68 4.45
N LEU A 296 10.63 26.71 3.85
CA LEU A 296 9.39 27.02 4.57
C LEU A 296 9.15 26.03 5.71
N ALA A 297 9.34 24.73 5.45
CA ALA A 297 9.24 23.70 6.48
C ALA A 297 10.20 23.99 7.64
N GLN A 298 11.45 24.34 7.34
CA GLN A 298 12.44 24.70 8.36
C GLN A 298 12.06 25.97 9.13
N THR A 299 11.62 27.03 8.45
CA THR A 299 11.21 28.30 9.07
C THR A 299 10.03 28.13 10.02
N GLU A 300 9.05 27.30 9.66
CA GLU A 300 7.85 27.07 10.48
C GLU A 300 8.01 25.92 11.49
N GLY A 301 9.21 25.32 11.57
CA GLY A 301 9.46 24.17 12.44
C GLY A 301 8.54 22.98 12.14
N ALA A 302 8.21 22.80 10.87
CA ALA A 302 7.41 21.70 10.33
C ALA A 302 8.29 20.77 9.48
N THR A 303 7.74 19.62 9.10
CA THR A 303 8.39 18.75 8.10
C THR A 303 7.85 19.05 6.72
N LEU A 304 8.60 18.70 5.67
CA LEU A 304 8.12 18.78 4.30
C LEU A 304 6.80 18.01 4.10
N TYR A 305 6.67 16.85 4.75
CA TYR A 305 5.43 16.08 4.81
C TYR A 305 4.24 16.92 5.33
N MET A 306 4.42 17.66 6.42
CA MET A 306 3.36 18.49 6.99
C MET A 306 2.94 19.63 6.06
N ILE A 307 3.90 20.26 5.35
CA ILE A 307 3.60 21.31 4.36
C ILE A 307 2.76 20.75 3.22
N LEU A 308 3.19 19.62 2.64
CA LEU A 308 2.53 19.01 1.49
C LEU A 308 1.14 18.44 1.87
N LEU A 309 1.02 17.81 3.04
CA LEU A 309 -0.27 17.35 3.57
C LEU A 309 -1.23 18.53 3.81
N ALA A 310 -0.75 19.62 4.42
CA ALA A 310 -1.57 20.81 4.64
C ALA A 310 -2.04 21.41 3.31
N ALA A 311 -1.15 21.53 2.32
CA ALA A 311 -1.51 21.99 0.98
C ALA A 311 -2.54 21.06 0.33
N PHE A 312 -2.41 19.75 0.48
CA PHE A 312 -3.37 18.78 -0.05
C PHE A 312 -4.74 18.89 0.63
N GLN A 313 -4.78 19.05 1.95
CA GLN A 313 -6.04 19.27 2.69
C GLN A 313 -6.71 20.60 2.28
N VAL A 314 -5.92 21.66 2.07
CA VAL A 314 -6.44 22.93 1.52
C VAL A 314 -6.99 22.73 0.10
N LEU A 315 -6.29 21.98 -0.76
CA LEU A 315 -6.78 21.66 -2.10
C LEU A 315 -8.15 20.97 -2.03
N LEU A 316 -8.28 19.92 -1.21
CA LEU A 316 -9.55 19.21 -1.01
C LEU A 316 -10.65 20.15 -0.52
N TYR A 317 -10.38 20.98 0.48
CA TYR A 317 -11.30 22.00 0.97
C TYR A 317 -11.75 22.96 -0.12
N ARG A 318 -10.84 23.43 -0.97
CA ARG A 318 -11.15 24.37 -2.05
C ARG A 318 -12.02 23.75 -3.15
N TYR A 319 -11.96 22.43 -3.32
CA TYR A 319 -12.80 21.70 -4.27
C TYR A 319 -14.18 21.32 -3.70
N THR A 320 -14.26 21.00 -2.41
CA THR A 320 -15.49 20.46 -1.81
C THR A 320 -16.28 21.47 -0.98
N GLY A 321 -15.62 22.53 -0.48
CA GLY A 321 -16.15 23.43 0.54
C GLY A 321 -16.30 22.79 1.92
N GLN A 322 -15.83 21.55 2.13
CA GLN A 322 -15.97 20.82 3.39
C GLN A 322 -14.87 21.25 4.37
N GLU A 323 -15.26 21.81 5.51
CA GLU A 323 -14.30 22.29 6.52
C GLU A 323 -13.69 21.16 7.34
N ASP A 324 -14.38 20.03 7.51
CA ASP A 324 -13.88 18.83 8.20
C ASP A 324 -13.49 17.76 7.17
N ILE A 325 -12.20 17.43 7.11
CA ILE A 325 -11.63 16.54 6.08
C ILE A 325 -10.79 15.45 6.73
N LEU A 326 -11.05 14.20 6.35
CA LEU A 326 -10.24 13.04 6.72
C LEU A 326 -9.34 12.63 5.55
N VAL A 327 -8.03 12.65 5.77
CA VAL A 327 -7.03 12.12 4.83
C VAL A 327 -6.30 10.95 5.47
N GLY A 328 -6.26 9.82 4.78
CA GLY A 328 -5.45 8.67 5.20
C GLY A 328 -3.97 8.92 4.95
N SER A 329 -3.12 8.37 5.82
CA SER A 329 -1.68 8.36 5.64
C SER A 329 -1.12 6.99 6.04
N PRO A 330 -0.55 6.23 5.10
CA PRO A 330 0.09 4.96 5.40
C PRO A 330 1.36 5.22 6.22
N THR A 331 1.54 4.45 7.29
CA THR A 331 2.77 4.38 8.08
C THR A 331 3.48 3.06 7.79
N SER A 332 4.77 2.97 8.07
CA SER A 332 5.50 1.71 7.91
C SER A 332 5.09 0.64 8.93
N GLY A 333 4.43 1.03 10.04
CA GLY A 333 4.09 0.17 11.17
C GLY A 333 5.26 -0.55 11.84
N ARG A 334 6.50 -0.12 11.55
CA ARG A 334 7.75 -0.70 12.09
C ARG A 334 8.36 0.21 13.14
N THR A 335 7.61 0.49 14.20
CA THR A 335 8.04 1.34 15.31
C THR A 335 9.10 0.67 16.19
N LYS A 336 9.16 -0.66 16.22
CA LYS A 336 10.20 -1.44 16.90
C LYS A 336 11.29 -1.87 15.92
N ALA A 337 12.54 -1.50 16.23
CA ALA A 337 13.70 -1.83 15.40
C ALA A 337 13.94 -3.34 15.22
N GLU A 338 13.48 -4.15 16.17
CA GLU A 338 13.60 -5.61 16.14
C GLU A 338 12.85 -6.27 14.97
N PHE A 339 11.81 -5.61 14.45
CA PHE A 339 11.04 -6.08 13.29
C PHE A 339 11.51 -5.50 11.96
N ALA A 340 12.51 -4.61 11.94
CA ALA A 340 12.92 -3.89 10.73
C ALA A 340 13.47 -4.81 9.60
N SER A 341 13.94 -6.02 9.94
CA SER A 341 14.47 -6.99 8.98
C SER A 341 13.49 -8.12 8.63
N ILE A 342 12.25 -8.05 9.11
CA ILE A 342 11.27 -9.13 8.94
C ILE A 342 10.38 -8.83 7.74
N VAL A 343 10.25 -9.79 6.82
CA VAL A 343 9.25 -9.72 5.74
C VAL A 343 7.87 -10.01 6.32
N GLY A 344 6.92 -9.12 6.04
CA GLY A 344 5.54 -9.24 6.49
C GLY A 344 4.72 -8.01 6.22
N TYR A 345 3.43 -8.06 6.58
CA TYR A 345 2.53 -6.93 6.47
C TYR A 345 2.54 -6.11 7.76
N PHE A 346 3.28 -4.99 7.77
CA PHE A 346 3.33 -4.06 8.90
C PHE A 346 2.64 -2.74 8.59
N VAL A 347 2.48 -2.39 7.31
CA VAL A 347 1.83 -1.13 6.91
C VAL A 347 0.47 -1.01 7.57
N ASP A 348 0.27 0.15 8.18
CA ASP A 348 -0.99 0.54 8.77
C ASP A 348 -1.33 1.96 8.31
N SER A 349 -2.57 2.40 8.52
CA SER A 349 -2.99 3.75 8.14
C SER A 349 -3.40 4.56 9.37
N VAL A 350 -2.88 5.78 9.46
CA VAL A 350 -3.39 6.78 10.40
C VAL A 350 -4.31 7.76 9.69
N VAL A 351 -5.28 8.32 10.41
CA VAL A 351 -6.24 9.27 9.86
C VAL A 351 -5.87 10.69 10.29
N MET A 352 -5.62 11.55 9.30
CA MET A 352 -5.31 12.96 9.49
C MET A 352 -6.59 13.79 9.34
N ARG A 353 -7.29 14.03 10.45
CA ARG A 353 -8.45 14.93 10.50
C ARG A 353 -8.00 16.38 10.49
N ALA A 354 -8.46 17.15 9.52
CA ALA A 354 -8.25 18.58 9.41
C ALA A 354 -9.55 19.34 9.64
N ASP A 355 -9.45 20.45 10.36
CA ASP A 355 -10.49 21.44 10.54
C ASP A 355 -10.03 22.75 9.87
N LEU A 356 -10.69 23.11 8.77
CA LEU A 356 -10.45 24.33 8.00
C LEU A 356 -11.48 25.42 8.29
N SER A 357 -12.29 25.26 9.35
CA SER A 357 -13.27 26.26 9.75
C SER A 357 -12.61 27.59 10.13
N GLY A 358 -13.33 28.69 9.90
CA GLY A 358 -12.87 30.03 10.26
C GLY A 358 -11.87 30.67 9.27
N ASN A 359 -11.59 30.02 8.13
CA ASN A 359 -10.78 30.57 7.04
C ASN A 359 -9.40 31.11 7.50
N LEU A 360 -8.66 30.22 8.14
CA LEU A 360 -7.34 30.47 8.72
C LEU A 360 -6.31 30.92 7.66
N SER A 361 -5.23 31.55 8.12
CA SER A 361 -4.02 31.66 7.30
C SER A 361 -3.43 30.27 7.05
N PHE A 362 -2.67 30.09 5.96
CA PHE A 362 -1.98 28.82 5.73
C PHE A 362 -1.05 28.46 6.90
N ARG A 363 -0.35 29.46 7.44
CA ARG A 363 0.54 29.26 8.61
C ARG A 363 -0.21 28.75 9.85
N ASP A 364 -1.35 29.36 10.17
CA ASP A 364 -2.15 28.93 11.33
C ASP A 364 -2.70 27.51 11.12
N PHE A 365 -3.13 27.20 9.89
CA PHE A 365 -3.57 25.86 9.54
C PHE A 365 -2.44 24.83 9.62
N LEU A 366 -1.24 25.17 9.12
CA LEU A 366 -0.05 24.33 9.21
C LEU A 366 0.31 24.01 10.67
N TYR A 367 0.15 24.97 11.59
CA TYR A 367 0.34 24.72 13.01
C TYR A 367 -0.63 23.65 13.54
N GLN A 368 -1.89 23.68 13.12
CA GLN A 368 -2.86 22.63 13.47
C GLN A 368 -2.47 21.28 12.87
N VAL A 369 -2.13 21.25 11.57
CA VAL A 369 -1.70 20.03 10.87
C VAL A 369 -0.50 19.40 11.57
N ARG A 370 0.47 20.20 12.02
CA ARG A 370 1.61 19.71 12.80
C ARG A 370 1.18 18.99 14.07
N GLN A 371 0.22 19.53 14.84
CA GLN A 371 -0.29 18.87 16.05
C GLN A 371 -1.03 17.57 15.70
N THR A 372 -1.84 17.57 14.63
CA THR A 372 -2.53 16.38 14.14
C THR A 372 -1.55 15.29 13.73
N VAL A 373 -0.52 15.62 12.94
CA VAL A 373 0.48 14.66 12.47
C VAL A 373 1.28 14.08 13.64
N LEU A 374 1.78 14.91 14.56
CA LEU A 374 2.53 14.43 15.73
C LEU A 374 1.67 13.54 16.63
N GLY A 375 0.42 13.92 16.86
CA GLY A 375 -0.53 13.11 17.62
C GLY A 375 -0.80 11.78 16.93
N ALA A 376 -1.10 11.78 15.63
CA ALA A 376 -1.39 10.56 14.87
C ALA A 376 -0.20 9.59 14.89
N LEU A 377 1.02 10.10 14.66
CA LEU A 377 2.24 9.26 14.67
C LEU A 377 2.58 8.73 16.06
N ALA A 378 2.30 9.49 17.13
CA ALA A 378 2.49 9.01 18.50
C ALA A 378 1.52 7.86 18.87
N HIS A 379 0.42 7.70 18.12
CA HIS A 379 -0.59 6.66 18.35
C HIS A 379 -0.76 5.71 17.15
N GLN A 380 0.24 5.65 16.26
CA GLN A 380 0.19 4.88 15.01
C GLN A 380 0.17 3.36 15.21
N ASP A 381 0.58 2.87 16.38
CA ASP A 381 0.60 1.43 16.68
C ASP A 381 -0.81 0.87 16.95
N TYR A 382 -1.84 1.72 17.01
CA TYR A 382 -3.23 1.26 17.10
C TYR A 382 -3.73 0.78 15.73
N PRO A 383 -4.20 -0.48 15.60
CA PRO A 383 -4.48 -1.02 14.28
C PRO A 383 -5.65 -0.33 13.56
N PHE A 384 -5.47 0.08 12.30
CA PHE A 384 -6.55 0.73 11.53
C PHE A 384 -7.78 -0.15 11.36
N SER A 385 -7.58 -1.44 11.11
CA SER A 385 -8.71 -2.39 10.97
C SER A 385 -9.54 -2.46 12.26
N LEU A 386 -8.87 -2.40 13.42
CA LEU A 386 -9.55 -2.39 14.72
C LEU A 386 -10.18 -1.03 15.02
N LEU A 387 -9.56 0.06 14.57
CA LEU A 387 -10.10 1.42 14.65
C LEU A 387 -11.44 1.51 13.90
N VAL A 388 -11.51 1.02 12.66
CA VAL A 388 -12.74 0.97 11.85
C VAL A 388 -13.82 0.13 12.54
N GLU A 389 -13.45 -1.05 13.07
CA GLU A 389 -14.37 -1.95 13.79
C GLU A 389 -14.97 -1.27 15.03
N LYS A 390 -14.13 -0.68 15.90
CA LYS A 390 -14.57 -0.07 17.15
C LYS A 390 -15.34 1.23 16.97
N LEU A 391 -15.02 2.03 15.94
CA LEU A 391 -15.78 3.23 15.60
C LEU A 391 -17.16 2.90 14.99
N GLN A 392 -17.43 1.63 14.66
CA GLN A 392 -18.69 1.18 14.06
C GLN A 392 -19.05 1.99 12.81
N VAL A 393 -18.04 2.30 11.99
CA VAL A 393 -18.22 3.06 10.75
C VAL A 393 -19.24 2.35 9.87
N GLU A 394 -20.26 3.08 9.42
CA GLU A 394 -21.25 2.51 8.51
C GLU A 394 -20.56 1.98 7.25
N ARG A 395 -20.91 0.75 6.86
CA ARG A 395 -20.32 0.11 5.70
C ARG A 395 -20.97 0.66 4.43
N ASP A 396 -20.15 1.29 3.60
CA ASP A 396 -20.51 1.71 2.25
C ASP A 396 -19.65 0.94 1.25
N SER A 397 -20.26 0.08 0.42
CA SER A 397 -19.54 -0.69 -0.59
C SER A 397 -18.94 0.16 -1.71
N SER A 398 -19.35 1.41 -1.82
CA SER A 398 -18.86 2.35 -2.83
C SER A 398 -17.65 3.18 -2.40
N ARG A 399 -17.19 3.02 -1.14
CA ARG A 399 -16.13 3.85 -0.54
C ARG A 399 -15.22 3.06 0.39
N SER A 400 -13.95 3.46 0.45
CA SER A 400 -13.05 3.07 1.52
C SER A 400 -13.53 3.61 2.88
N PRO A 401 -13.36 2.84 3.98
CA PRO A 401 -13.78 3.28 5.31
C PRO A 401 -12.93 4.47 5.80
N LEU A 402 -13.55 5.36 6.59
CA LEU A 402 -12.96 6.56 7.22
C LEU A 402 -12.47 7.67 6.28
N PHE A 403 -11.82 7.37 5.16
CA PHE A 403 -11.29 8.39 4.26
C PHE A 403 -11.32 7.92 2.80
N GLN A 404 -11.50 8.85 1.87
CA GLN A 404 -11.48 8.59 0.42
C GLN A 404 -10.28 9.23 -0.29
N ALA A 405 -9.54 10.10 0.41
CA ALA A 405 -8.29 10.66 -0.05
C ALA A 405 -7.13 10.17 0.82
N CYS A 406 -5.99 9.88 0.19
CA CYS A 406 -4.80 9.40 0.86
C CYS A 406 -3.56 10.21 0.44
N PHE A 407 -2.63 10.41 1.36
CA PHE A 407 -1.40 11.17 1.13
C PHE A 407 -0.18 10.45 1.70
N VAL A 408 0.88 10.35 0.89
CA VAL A 408 2.17 9.80 1.32
C VAL A 408 3.33 10.62 0.75
N LEU A 409 4.40 10.75 1.53
CA LEU A 409 5.69 11.24 1.07
C LEU A 409 6.72 10.13 1.22
N GLN A 410 7.32 9.71 0.10
CA GLN A 410 8.42 8.77 0.08
C GLN A 410 9.75 9.50 -0.14
N LYS A 411 10.81 8.92 0.43
CA LYS A 411 12.17 9.43 0.27
C LYS A 411 13.06 8.28 -0.21
N PHE A 412 13.54 8.36 -1.44
CA PHE A 412 14.56 7.45 -1.94
C PHE A 412 15.92 7.90 -1.41
N LEU A 413 16.64 6.99 -0.75
CA LEU A 413 18.00 7.27 -0.30
C LEU A 413 18.98 6.90 -1.43
N GLU A 414 19.99 7.74 -1.67
CA GLU A 414 21.00 7.61 -2.75
C GLU A 414 21.71 6.23 -2.81
N SER A 415 21.71 5.46 -1.73
CA SER A 415 22.32 4.12 -1.67
C SER A 415 21.43 2.98 -2.20
N GLN A 416 20.30 3.29 -2.84
CA GLN A 416 19.26 2.32 -3.16
C GLN A 416 18.83 2.36 -4.64
N ASP A 417 19.75 2.11 -5.58
CA ASP A 417 19.42 1.93 -7.00
C ASP A 417 18.33 0.85 -7.22
N VAL A 418 18.25 -0.12 -6.30
CA VAL A 418 17.26 -1.19 -6.29
C VAL A 418 15.83 -0.71 -5.98
N GLN A 419 15.65 0.38 -5.21
CA GLN A 419 14.32 0.96 -4.94
C GLN A 419 13.71 1.61 -6.19
N LYS A 420 14.55 2.10 -7.11
CA LYS A 420 14.10 2.68 -8.38
C LYS A 420 13.35 1.66 -9.24
N VAL A 421 13.55 0.36 -9.01
CA VAL A 421 12.84 -0.71 -9.73
C VAL A 421 11.34 -0.75 -9.44
N PHE A 422 10.91 -0.31 -8.24
CA PHE A 422 9.49 -0.29 -7.88
C PHE A 422 8.80 1.03 -8.20
N PHE A 423 9.54 2.15 -8.27
CA PHE A 423 8.94 3.48 -8.22
C PHE A 423 9.45 4.46 -9.29
N SER A 424 10.54 4.14 -10.00
CA SER A 424 11.08 5.03 -11.02
C SER A 424 10.68 4.57 -12.41
N SER A 425 10.25 5.53 -13.24
CA SER A 425 10.09 5.35 -14.69
C SER A 425 11.42 5.41 -15.45
N LYS A 426 12.55 5.67 -14.76
CA LYS A 426 13.87 5.74 -15.40
C LYS A 426 14.44 4.33 -15.58
N THR A 427 14.56 3.91 -16.84
CA THR A 427 15.31 2.74 -17.28
C THR A 427 16.78 2.92 -16.93
N THR A 428 17.20 2.36 -15.80
CA THR A 428 18.61 2.32 -15.38
C THR A 428 19.05 0.87 -15.35
N LEU A 429 20.07 0.54 -16.14
CA LEU A 429 20.72 -0.76 -16.07
C LEU A 429 21.43 -0.91 -14.73
N MET A 430 21.11 -1.98 -14.01
CA MET A 430 21.70 -2.36 -12.75
C MET A 430 22.48 -3.66 -12.92
N ASN A 431 23.49 -3.86 -12.07
CA ASN A 431 24.21 -5.11 -11.97
C ASN A 431 23.68 -5.93 -10.79
N TRP A 432 23.05 -7.07 -11.07
CA TRP A 432 22.56 -8.02 -10.08
C TRP A 432 23.46 -9.24 -10.03
N GLY A 433 24.63 -9.09 -9.39
CA GLY A 433 25.57 -10.19 -9.28
C GLY A 433 26.02 -10.69 -10.65
N GLY A 434 26.55 -9.81 -11.48
CA GLY A 434 26.98 -10.16 -12.84
C GLY A 434 25.86 -10.25 -13.87
N LEU A 435 24.59 -10.10 -13.48
CA LEU A 435 23.47 -9.96 -14.40
C LEU A 435 23.22 -8.49 -14.73
N GLU A 436 23.02 -8.19 -16.01
CA GLU A 436 22.53 -6.89 -16.45
C GLU A 436 21.00 -6.90 -16.38
N VAL A 437 20.42 -6.06 -15.52
CA VAL A 437 18.97 -6.01 -15.31
C VAL A 437 18.45 -4.59 -15.39
N GLU A 438 17.21 -4.44 -15.81
CA GLU A 438 16.48 -3.17 -15.73
C GLU A 438 15.03 -3.39 -15.28
N PRO A 439 14.36 -2.35 -14.73
CA PRO A 439 12.95 -2.45 -14.39
C PRO A 439 12.11 -2.72 -15.63
N PHE A 440 11.24 -3.73 -15.59
CA PHE A 440 10.24 -3.95 -16.63
C PHE A 440 8.92 -3.32 -16.18
N VAL A 441 8.72 -2.06 -16.59
CA VAL A 441 7.56 -1.25 -16.21
C VAL A 441 6.36 -1.63 -17.07
N PHE A 442 5.24 -1.92 -16.42
CA PHE A 442 3.94 -2.12 -17.07
C PHE A 442 2.88 -1.36 -16.27
N ASP A 443 1.83 -0.92 -16.96
CA ASP A 443 0.82 -0.07 -16.33
C ASP A 443 0.00 -0.84 -15.28
N GLN A 444 0.11 -0.40 -14.03
CA GLN A 444 -0.72 -0.84 -12.91
C GLN A 444 -1.83 0.20 -12.68
N TYR A 445 -2.88 0.12 -13.50
CA TYR A 445 -4.06 0.98 -13.43
C TYR A 445 -5.03 0.55 -12.33
N GLU A 446 -4.60 0.64 -11.07
CA GLU A 446 -5.39 0.23 -9.91
C GLU A 446 -5.51 1.37 -8.89
N SER A 447 -6.72 1.63 -8.37
CA SER A 447 -6.94 2.61 -7.30
C SER A 447 -7.84 2.08 -6.20
N GLN A 448 -7.32 2.10 -4.96
CA GLN A 448 -8.07 1.71 -3.76
C GLN A 448 -8.82 2.89 -3.12
N TYR A 449 -8.58 4.11 -3.61
CA TYR A 449 -9.13 5.37 -3.09
C TYR A 449 -9.71 6.21 -4.24
N ASP A 450 -10.52 7.22 -3.90
CA ASP A 450 -10.96 8.19 -4.91
C ASP A 450 -9.75 8.96 -5.45
N LEU A 451 -8.87 9.38 -4.54
CA LEU A 451 -7.65 10.12 -4.85
C LEU A 451 -6.51 9.70 -3.91
N PHE A 452 -5.35 9.38 -4.47
CA PHE A 452 -4.13 9.09 -3.72
C PHE A 452 -3.01 9.97 -4.25
N LEU A 453 -2.51 10.87 -3.41
CA LEU A 453 -1.37 11.72 -3.75
C LEU A 453 -0.09 11.11 -3.17
N GLU A 454 0.76 10.62 -4.05
CA GLU A 454 2.10 10.15 -3.73
C GLU A 454 3.11 11.23 -4.10
N MET A 455 3.88 11.69 -3.12
CA MET A 455 5.00 12.59 -3.34
C MET A 455 6.30 11.82 -3.13
N VAL A 456 7.28 12.06 -3.99
CA VAL A 456 8.60 11.44 -3.95
C VAL A 456 9.65 12.54 -3.95
N GLU A 457 10.54 12.50 -2.96
CA GLU A 457 11.77 13.30 -2.98
C GLU A 457 12.84 12.61 -3.83
N GLU A 458 13.11 13.14 -5.03
CA GLU A 458 14.28 12.82 -5.85
C GLU A 458 15.35 13.91 -5.65
N ASP A 459 16.64 13.54 -5.74
CA ASP A 459 17.85 14.37 -5.56
C ASP A 459 17.59 15.88 -5.27
N SER A 460 17.21 16.65 -6.30
CA SER A 460 16.98 18.10 -6.25
C SER A 460 15.52 18.55 -6.40
N TYR A 461 14.57 17.63 -6.65
CA TYR A 461 13.18 17.99 -6.94
C TYR A 461 12.16 16.99 -6.39
N LEU A 462 10.94 17.46 -6.16
CA LEU A 462 9.80 16.60 -5.83
C LEU A 462 9.08 16.15 -7.09
N VAL A 463 8.78 14.85 -7.16
CA VAL A 463 7.86 14.26 -8.12
C VAL A 463 6.55 13.94 -7.41
N GLY A 464 5.43 14.20 -8.06
CA GLY A 464 4.12 13.81 -7.58
C GLY A 464 3.44 12.85 -8.54
N LEU A 465 2.67 11.92 -7.99
CA LEU A 465 1.84 10.98 -8.74
C LEU A 465 0.45 10.98 -8.11
N LEU A 466 -0.54 11.48 -8.85
CA LEU A 466 -1.95 11.40 -8.47
C LEU A 466 -2.54 10.12 -9.04
N LYS A 467 -2.82 9.14 -8.18
CA LYS A 467 -3.62 7.96 -8.54
C LYS A 467 -5.09 8.26 -8.23
N TYR A 468 -5.98 7.81 -9.10
CA TYR A 468 -7.40 8.14 -9.02
C TYR A 468 -8.27 6.99 -9.47
N ASN A 469 -9.52 6.95 -8.99
CA ASN A 469 -10.51 6.02 -9.49
C ASN A 469 -11.03 6.49 -10.86
N ALA A 470 -10.77 5.71 -11.91
CA ALA A 470 -11.14 6.05 -13.29
C ALA A 470 -12.65 5.92 -13.56
N ASP A 471 -13.41 5.25 -12.70
CA ASP A 471 -14.88 5.26 -12.76
C ASP A 471 -15.46 6.58 -12.24
N LEU A 472 -14.66 7.41 -11.54
CA LEU A 472 -15.07 8.71 -11.00
C LEU A 472 -14.50 9.89 -11.78
N PHE A 473 -13.24 9.80 -12.22
CA PHE A 473 -12.50 10.93 -12.79
C PHE A 473 -11.93 10.62 -14.19
N ASP A 474 -11.90 11.64 -15.02
CA ASP A 474 -11.10 11.67 -16.24
C ASP A 474 -9.67 12.15 -15.96
N GLU A 475 -8.72 11.65 -16.75
CA GLU A 475 -7.32 12.08 -16.68
C GLU A 475 -7.19 13.61 -16.78
N GLN A 476 -7.99 14.26 -17.61
CA GLN A 476 -8.01 15.72 -17.77
C GLN A 476 -8.41 16.46 -16.49
N THR A 477 -9.34 15.90 -15.70
CA THR A 477 -9.73 16.46 -14.41
C THR A 477 -8.61 16.31 -13.39
N ILE A 478 -7.93 15.17 -13.39
CA ILE A 478 -6.78 14.93 -12.52
C ILE A 478 -5.57 15.79 -12.90
N ALA A 479 -5.32 15.99 -14.19
CA ALA A 479 -4.30 16.90 -14.70
C ALA A 479 -4.52 18.34 -14.20
N ARG A 480 -5.77 18.81 -14.18
CA ARG A 480 -6.13 20.11 -13.59
C ARG A 480 -5.92 20.14 -12.09
N ILE A 481 -6.32 19.10 -11.35
CA ILE A 481 -6.06 18.98 -9.91
C ILE A 481 -4.55 19.05 -9.62
N ALA A 482 -3.72 18.41 -10.45
CA ALA A 482 -2.26 18.46 -10.33
C ALA A 482 -1.73 19.89 -10.52
N GLY A 483 -2.16 20.58 -11.59
CA GLY A 483 -1.78 21.98 -11.85
C GLY A 483 -2.23 22.92 -10.73
N HIS A 484 -3.44 22.74 -10.21
CA HIS A 484 -3.94 23.48 -9.07
C HIS A 484 -3.13 23.25 -7.80
N PHE A 485 -2.70 22.01 -7.55
CA PHE A 485 -1.83 21.71 -6.42
C PHE A 485 -0.46 22.39 -6.56
N GLN A 486 0.13 22.38 -7.75
CA GLN A 486 1.40 23.08 -8.03
C GLN A 486 1.28 24.59 -7.78
N ASN A 487 0.24 25.23 -8.33
CA ASN A 487 0.00 26.66 -8.15
C ASN A 487 -0.31 27.03 -6.70
N LEU A 488 -1.03 26.17 -5.98
CA LEU A 488 -1.29 26.34 -4.56
C LEU A 488 0.02 26.33 -3.76
N LEU A 489 0.94 25.40 -4.05
CA LEU A 489 2.26 25.33 -3.42
C LEU A 489 3.09 26.59 -3.71
N GLU A 490 3.07 27.11 -4.94
CA GLU A 490 3.73 28.38 -5.28
C GLU A 490 3.15 29.56 -4.50
N GLY A 491 1.83 29.64 -4.39
CA GLY A 491 1.15 30.65 -3.56
C GLY A 491 1.57 30.57 -2.09
N ILE A 492 1.64 29.35 -1.55
CA ILE A 492 2.02 29.08 -0.16
C ILE A 492 3.44 29.54 0.16
N VAL A 493 4.42 29.25 -0.71
CA VAL A 493 5.81 29.67 -0.46
C VAL A 493 6.00 31.19 -0.64
N ASN A 494 5.15 31.84 -1.44
CA ASN A 494 5.20 33.29 -1.66
C ASN A 494 4.63 34.07 -0.47
N ASP A 495 3.48 33.66 0.08
CA ASP A 495 2.89 34.30 1.27
C ASP A 495 2.11 33.30 2.15
N PRO A 496 2.77 32.65 3.12
CA PRO A 496 2.10 31.73 4.04
C PRO A 496 1.15 32.41 5.04
N GLN A 497 1.13 33.76 5.13
CA GLN A 497 0.14 34.49 5.94
C GLN A 497 -1.20 34.65 5.23
N GLN A 498 -1.26 34.37 3.94
CA GLN A 498 -2.49 34.46 3.18
C GLN A 498 -3.52 33.43 3.68
N ARG A 499 -4.79 33.83 3.65
CA ARG A 499 -5.92 32.94 3.98
C ARG A 499 -6.01 31.79 2.98
N VAL A 500 -6.34 30.59 3.45
CA VAL A 500 -6.42 29.38 2.60
C VAL A 500 -7.40 29.52 1.43
N THR A 501 -8.46 30.32 1.59
CA THR A 501 -9.43 30.64 0.51
C THR A 501 -8.90 31.64 -0.52
N ALA A 502 -7.93 32.48 -0.14
CA ALA A 502 -7.38 33.53 -1.00
C ALA A 502 -6.13 33.08 -1.75
N LEU A 503 -5.48 31.98 -1.34
CA LEU A 503 -4.35 31.40 -2.05
C LEU A 503 -4.73 31.09 -3.52
N PRO A 504 -3.81 31.33 -4.47
CA PRO A 504 -4.04 31.04 -5.87
C PRO A 504 -4.27 29.55 -6.07
N LEU A 505 -5.17 29.23 -7.01
CA LEU A 505 -5.49 27.84 -7.36
C LEU A 505 -5.42 27.65 -8.87
N MET A 506 -6.11 28.51 -9.62
CA MET A 506 -6.17 28.43 -11.08
C MET A 506 -4.80 28.67 -11.72
N THR A 507 -4.55 27.97 -12.83
CA THR A 507 -3.41 28.22 -13.71
C THR A 507 -3.61 29.48 -14.56
N GLU A 508 -2.52 30.05 -15.08
CA GLU A 508 -2.62 31.18 -16.02
C GLU A 508 -3.44 30.82 -17.26
N SER A 509 -3.32 29.58 -17.75
CA SER A 509 -4.10 29.07 -18.88
C SER A 509 -5.60 29.01 -18.57
N GLU A 510 -5.98 28.60 -17.37
CA GLU A 510 -7.39 28.55 -16.96
C GLU A 510 -7.96 29.95 -16.73
N LEU A 511 -7.16 30.86 -16.15
CA LEU A 511 -7.54 32.26 -16.02
C LEU A 511 -7.78 32.89 -17.40
N ASP A 512 -6.91 32.65 -18.38
CA ASP A 512 -7.11 33.14 -19.75
C ASP A 512 -8.37 32.52 -20.39
N GLN A 513 -8.58 31.21 -20.24
CA GLN A 513 -9.78 30.55 -20.74
C GLN A 513 -11.07 31.14 -20.14
N ILE A 514 -11.10 31.32 -18.82
CA ILE A 514 -12.29 31.80 -18.10
C ILE A 514 -12.52 33.29 -18.33
N LEU A 515 -11.46 34.10 -18.27
CA LEU A 515 -11.57 35.57 -18.29
C LEU A 515 -11.56 36.13 -19.72
N VAL A 516 -10.91 35.46 -20.66
CA VAL A 516 -10.71 35.93 -22.04
C VAL A 516 -11.47 35.05 -23.03
N GLU A 517 -11.16 33.76 -23.15
CA GLU A 517 -11.69 32.92 -24.24
C GLU A 517 -13.22 32.77 -24.16
N TRP A 518 -13.75 32.34 -23.01
CA TRP A 518 -15.19 32.17 -22.82
C TRP A 518 -15.96 33.51 -22.82
N ASN A 519 -15.27 34.61 -22.52
CA ASN A 519 -15.85 35.96 -22.54
C ASN A 519 -15.61 36.71 -23.85
N ASN A 520 -15.00 36.08 -24.87
CA ASN A 520 -14.79 36.68 -26.19
C ASN A 520 -16.09 36.75 -27.00
N THR A 521 -17.06 37.49 -26.47
CA THR A 521 -18.42 37.68 -26.99
C THR A 521 -18.54 38.92 -27.87
N LYS A 522 -17.42 39.61 -28.12
CA LYS A 522 -17.38 40.83 -28.93
C LYS A 522 -17.73 40.48 -30.38
N THR A 523 -18.91 40.89 -30.81
CA THR A 523 -19.36 40.77 -32.20
C THR A 523 -19.72 42.15 -32.76
N ASP A 524 -19.50 42.34 -34.05
CA ASP A 524 -19.92 43.56 -34.73
C ASP A 524 -21.43 43.51 -34.97
N TYR A 525 -22.11 44.59 -34.57
CA TYR A 525 -23.53 44.80 -34.82
C TYR A 525 -23.77 46.26 -35.22
N PRO A 526 -24.83 46.57 -36.00
CA PRO A 526 -25.15 47.93 -36.39
C PRO A 526 -25.42 48.80 -35.16
N LYS A 527 -24.56 49.79 -34.90
CA LYS A 527 -24.68 50.71 -33.76
C LYS A 527 -25.50 51.95 -34.07
N ASP A 528 -25.70 52.21 -35.36
CA ASP A 528 -26.46 53.32 -35.94
C ASP A 528 -27.94 52.99 -36.13
N LYS A 529 -28.35 51.73 -35.88
CA LYS A 529 -29.72 51.28 -36.08
C LYS A 529 -30.34 50.73 -34.80
N CYS A 530 -31.58 51.10 -34.56
CA CYS A 530 -32.42 50.48 -33.55
C CYS A 530 -32.94 49.12 -34.06
N ILE A 531 -33.28 48.21 -33.13
CA ILE A 531 -33.76 46.85 -33.48
C ILE A 531 -34.94 46.88 -34.47
N HIS A 532 -35.91 47.80 -34.30
CA HIS A 532 -37.06 47.89 -35.21
C HIS A 532 -36.68 48.24 -36.65
N GLN A 533 -35.64 49.05 -36.86
CA GLN A 533 -35.16 49.43 -38.19
C GLN A 533 -34.54 48.23 -38.93
N LEU A 534 -33.91 47.31 -38.19
CA LEU A 534 -33.38 46.07 -38.76
C LEU A 534 -34.49 45.11 -39.20
N PHE A 535 -35.68 45.17 -38.58
CA PHE A 535 -36.85 44.42 -39.02
C PHE A 535 -37.53 45.05 -40.24
N GLU A 536 -37.68 46.38 -40.26
CA GLU A 536 -38.29 47.12 -41.37
C GLU A 536 -37.53 46.92 -42.69
N GLU A 537 -36.20 46.74 -42.65
CA GLU A 537 -35.37 46.50 -43.84
C GLU A 537 -35.52 45.09 -44.44
N GLN A 538 -36.19 44.16 -43.74
CA GLN A 538 -36.39 42.78 -44.20
C GLN A 538 -37.74 42.55 -44.89
N VAL A 539 -38.59 43.58 -45.03
CA VAL A 539 -39.97 43.48 -45.53
C VAL A 539 -40.17 44.27 -46.82
#